data_AF-A0A0B8QFQ4-F1
#
_entry.id   AF-A0A0B8QFQ4-F1
#
_cell.length_a   1.000
_cell.length_b   1.000
_cell.length_c   1.000
_cell.angle_alpha   90.00
_cell.angle_beta   90.00
_cell.angle_gamma   90.00
#
_symmetry.space_group_name_H-M   'P 1'
#
loop_
_entity.id
_entity.type
_entity.pdbx_description
1 polymer ?
#
loop_
_entity_poly.entity_id
_entity_poly.type
_entity_poly.pdbx_seq_one_letter_code
_entity_poly.pdbx_strand_id
1 'polypeptide(L)'
;MIFQIQCYSACANYILPAARKGLVKTGTVVGWHGGAYQGVWEIDLDENPEVKRRIEVWQKIESDLYRKLNIDHNINVYGIINNYDLLMSEPYCMRLAKRGDWQGWTYTMSDLRKMGVMMQFEDNEVPLGQRGGDDIQCYIYPFKHSSG
;
A
#
# COMPACT_ATOMS: atom_id res chain seq x y z
N MET A 1 -16.90 -4.75 -9.81
CA MET A 1 -17.26 -4.27 -8.45
C MET A 1 -17.33 -2.74 -8.47
N ILE A 2 -18.04 -2.10 -7.53
CA ILE A 2 -18.03 -0.63 -7.36
C ILE A 2 -17.43 -0.34 -5.98
N PHE A 3 -16.47 0.57 -5.91
CA PHE A 3 -15.86 1.07 -4.68
C PHE A 3 -16.30 2.51 -4.48
N GLN A 4 -16.72 2.84 -3.25
CA GLN A 4 -17.20 4.17 -2.89
C GLN A 4 -16.71 4.57 -1.50
N ILE A 5 -16.49 5.87 -1.29
CA ILE A 5 -16.07 6.48 -0.01
C ILE A 5 -14.63 6.10 0.37
N GLN A 6 -14.37 4.88 0.85
CA GLN A 6 -13.05 4.44 1.34
C GLN A 6 -12.81 2.94 1.11
N CYS A 7 -11.60 2.59 0.70
CA CYS A 7 -11.12 1.23 0.53
C CYS A 7 -9.68 1.11 1.05
N TYR A 8 -9.54 0.86 2.37
CA TYR A 8 -8.24 0.74 3.03
C TYR A 8 -7.89 -0.68 3.45
N SER A 9 -6.60 -0.97 3.68
CA SER A 9 -6.09 -2.20 4.28
C SER A 9 -6.68 -3.45 3.59
N ALA A 10 -7.42 -4.31 4.29
CA ALA A 10 -8.05 -5.51 3.73
C ALA A 10 -8.90 -5.25 2.46
N CYS A 11 -9.50 -4.07 2.30
CA CYS A 11 -10.19 -3.70 1.06
C CYS A 11 -9.21 -3.54 -0.11
N ALA A 12 -8.16 -2.74 0.06
CA ALA A 12 -7.15 -2.49 -0.97
C ALA A 12 -6.28 -3.73 -1.25
N ASN A 13 -5.96 -4.49 -0.21
CA ASN A 13 -5.13 -5.70 -0.30
C ASN A 13 -5.87 -6.88 -0.93
N TYR A 14 -7.13 -7.14 -0.53
CA TYR A 14 -7.79 -8.41 -0.87
C TYR A 14 -9.04 -8.24 -1.73
N ILE A 15 -9.94 -7.30 -1.38
CA ILE A 15 -11.23 -7.14 -2.07
C ILE A 15 -11.05 -6.50 -3.45
N LEU A 16 -10.28 -5.41 -3.53
CA LEU A 16 -10.02 -4.69 -4.78
C LEU A 16 -9.23 -5.54 -5.79
N PRO A 17 -8.17 -6.28 -5.40
CA PRO A 17 -7.47 -7.17 -6.31
C PRO A 17 -8.36 -8.36 -6.72
N ALA A 18 -9.07 -9.00 -5.78
CA ALA A 18 -10.00 -10.09 -6.11
C ALA A 18 -11.11 -9.68 -7.09
N ALA A 19 -11.55 -8.41 -7.07
CA ALA A 19 -12.50 -7.90 -8.05
C ALA A 19 -11.94 -7.91 -9.49
N ARG A 20 -10.62 -7.75 -9.67
CA ARG A 20 -9.85 -7.60 -10.94
C ARG A 20 -10.25 -6.45 -11.86
N LYS A 21 -11.55 -6.19 -11.97
CA LYS A 21 -12.20 -5.10 -12.71
C LYS A 21 -13.24 -4.41 -11.84
N GLY A 22 -13.19 -3.09 -11.79
CA GLY A 22 -14.14 -2.32 -11.00
C GLY A 22 -14.17 -0.85 -11.36
N LEU A 23 -15.19 -0.19 -10.81
CA LEU A 23 -15.37 1.25 -10.88
C LEU A 23 -15.08 1.84 -9.50
N VAL A 24 -14.17 2.80 -9.42
CA VAL A 24 -13.89 3.59 -8.23
C VAL A 24 -14.60 4.93 -8.40
N LYS A 25 -15.56 5.19 -7.51
CA LYS A 25 -16.41 6.39 -7.54
C LYS A 25 -15.62 7.65 -7.21
N THR A 26 -16.08 8.78 -7.75
CA THR A 26 -15.50 10.11 -7.45
C THR A 26 -15.27 10.32 -5.95
N GLY A 27 -14.08 10.81 -5.59
CA GLY A 27 -13.69 11.08 -4.20
C GLY A 27 -13.49 9.83 -3.32
N THR A 28 -13.45 8.63 -3.89
CA THR A 28 -13.13 7.40 -3.13
C THR A 28 -11.64 7.27 -2.90
N VAL A 29 -11.23 7.12 -1.65
CA VAL A 29 -9.83 6.84 -1.32
C VAL A 29 -9.55 5.34 -1.38
N VAL A 30 -8.44 4.95 -2.02
CA VAL A 30 -7.89 3.59 -1.97
C VAL A 30 -6.51 3.64 -1.31
N GLY A 31 -6.26 2.83 -0.28
CA GLY A 31 -4.98 2.81 0.44
C GLY A 31 -4.60 1.43 0.95
N TRP A 32 -3.48 0.90 0.49
CA TRP A 32 -2.86 -0.31 1.02
C TRP A 32 -2.24 -0.02 2.40
N HIS A 33 -2.13 -1.04 3.27
CA HIS A 33 -1.46 -0.92 4.58
C HIS A 33 -0.37 -2.01 4.72
N GLY A 34 0.38 -2.25 3.65
CA GLY A 34 1.35 -3.35 3.60
C GLY A 34 0.66 -4.72 3.49
N GLY A 35 1.45 -5.78 3.62
CA GLY A 35 0.99 -7.18 3.61
C GLY A 35 2.07 -8.08 4.21
N ALA A 36 1.88 -9.40 4.17
CA ALA A 36 2.84 -10.34 4.77
C ALA A 36 4.27 -10.27 4.17
N TYR A 37 4.41 -9.68 2.99
CA TYR A 37 5.69 -9.41 2.31
C TYR A 37 6.31 -8.03 2.62
N GLN A 38 5.77 -7.26 3.56
CA GLN A 38 6.37 -5.97 3.93
C GLN A 38 7.76 -6.19 4.55
N GLY A 39 8.73 -5.40 4.09
CA GLY A 39 10.13 -5.50 4.51
C GLY A 39 10.43 -4.88 5.88
N VAL A 40 9.47 -4.19 6.49
CA VAL A 40 9.60 -3.52 7.79
C VAL A 40 8.40 -3.88 8.66
N TRP A 41 8.67 -4.22 9.92
CA TRP A 41 7.66 -4.55 10.93
C TRP A 41 7.94 -3.72 12.18
N GLU A 42 6.90 -3.40 12.96
CA GLU A 42 7.03 -2.66 14.23
C GLU A 42 7.72 -3.47 15.34
N ILE A 43 7.92 -4.76 15.10
CA ILE A 43 8.59 -5.72 15.97
C ILE A 43 9.84 -6.28 15.28
N ASP A 44 10.89 -6.54 16.06
CA ASP A 44 12.04 -7.29 15.57
C ASP A 44 11.63 -8.77 15.38
N LEU A 45 11.67 -9.24 14.13
CA LEU A 45 11.25 -10.62 13.81
C LEU A 45 12.29 -11.68 14.17
N ASP A 46 13.55 -11.31 14.32
CA ASP A 46 14.61 -12.23 14.72
C ASP A 46 14.62 -12.44 16.24
N GLU A 47 14.23 -11.43 17.02
CA GLU A 47 13.91 -11.58 18.44
C GLU A 47 12.55 -12.27 18.68
N ASN A 48 11.63 -12.29 17.70
CA ASN A 48 10.26 -12.81 17.83
C ASN A 48 9.93 -13.98 16.87
N PRO A 49 10.56 -15.16 17.04
CA PRO A 49 10.47 -16.27 16.09
C PRO A 49 9.07 -16.88 15.94
N GLU A 50 8.18 -16.76 16.92
CA GLU A 50 6.78 -17.18 16.77
C GLU A 50 6.04 -16.28 15.77
N VAL A 51 6.24 -14.96 15.86
CA VAL A 51 5.58 -14.01 14.95
C VAL A 51 6.17 -14.13 13.55
N LYS A 52 7.48 -14.35 13.43
CA LYS A 52 8.14 -14.67 12.16
C LYS A 52 7.49 -15.89 11.47
N ARG A 53 7.28 -17.00 12.18
CA ARG A 53 6.57 -18.18 11.66
C ARG A 53 5.12 -17.88 11.25
N ARG A 54 4.41 -17.03 11.98
CA ARG A 54 3.05 -16.61 11.61
C ARG A 54 3.05 -15.78 10.32
N ILE A 55 4.03 -14.90 10.14
CA ILE A 55 4.22 -14.12 8.92
C ILE A 55 4.58 -15.03 7.74
N GLU A 56 5.46 -16.03 7.91
CA GLU A 56 5.77 -17.03 6.87
C GLU A 56 4.50 -17.80 6.41
N VAL A 57 3.60 -18.13 7.34
CA VAL A 57 2.29 -18.73 7.01
C VAL A 57 1.41 -17.74 6.24
N TRP A 58 1.36 -16.47 6.64
CA TRP A 58 0.60 -15.43 5.94
C TRP A 58 1.15 -15.14 4.53
N GLN A 59 2.48 -15.11 4.36
CA GLN A 59 3.15 -14.98 3.07
C GLN A 59 2.74 -16.09 2.11
N LYS A 60 2.68 -17.34 2.60
CA LYS A 60 2.19 -18.48 1.80
C LYS A 60 0.72 -18.32 1.41
N ILE A 61 -0.14 -17.88 2.33
CA ILE A 61 -1.57 -17.65 2.08
C ILE A 61 -1.77 -16.52 1.05
N GLU A 62 -1.08 -15.39 1.20
CA GLU A 62 -1.12 -14.26 0.26
C GLU A 62 -0.61 -14.68 -1.12
N SER A 63 0.55 -15.34 -1.21
CA SER A 63 1.08 -15.83 -2.49
C SER A 63 0.13 -16.83 -3.17
N ASP A 64 -0.49 -17.75 -2.42
CA ASP A 64 -1.48 -18.67 -2.98
C ASP A 64 -2.77 -17.96 -3.43
N LEU A 65 -3.17 -16.88 -2.76
CA LEU A 65 -4.32 -16.05 -3.15
C LEU A 65 -4.03 -15.31 -4.46
N TYR A 66 -2.95 -14.51 -4.52
CA TYR A 66 -2.65 -13.70 -5.71
C TYR A 66 -2.30 -14.56 -6.93
N ARG A 67 -1.62 -15.70 -6.72
CA ARG A 67 -1.38 -16.72 -7.76
C ARG A 67 -2.69 -17.26 -8.35
N LYS A 68 -3.71 -17.56 -7.52
CA LYS A 68 -5.04 -17.99 -7.99
C LYS A 68 -5.80 -16.89 -8.73
N LEU A 69 -5.60 -15.63 -8.33
CA LEU A 69 -6.24 -14.47 -8.96
C LEU A 69 -5.53 -14.00 -10.24
N ASN A 70 -4.32 -14.51 -10.52
CA ASN A 70 -3.39 -14.02 -11.55
C ASN A 70 -3.11 -12.52 -11.35
N ILE A 71 -2.63 -12.18 -10.17
CA ILE A 71 -2.25 -10.85 -9.69
C ILE A 71 -0.83 -10.91 -9.15
N ASP A 72 -0.08 -9.82 -9.30
CA ASP A 72 1.25 -9.70 -8.70
C ASP A 72 1.12 -9.59 -7.16
N HIS A 73 1.79 -10.46 -6.41
CA HIS A 73 1.75 -10.44 -4.95
C HIS A 73 2.33 -9.14 -4.34
N ASN A 74 3.11 -8.40 -5.12
CA ASN A 74 3.69 -7.13 -4.69
C ASN A 74 2.64 -6.03 -4.57
N ILE A 75 1.40 -6.23 -5.04
CA ILE A 75 0.35 -5.21 -4.95
C ILE A 75 0.13 -4.68 -3.52
N ASN A 76 0.43 -5.47 -2.48
CA ASN A 76 0.37 -5.03 -1.07
C ASN A 76 1.49 -4.08 -0.62
N VAL A 77 2.64 -4.10 -1.30
CA VAL A 77 3.89 -3.46 -0.84
C VAL A 77 4.56 -2.57 -1.89
N TYR A 78 4.19 -2.72 -3.16
CA TYR A 78 4.78 -2.01 -4.29
C TYR A 78 4.71 -0.49 -4.12
N GLY A 79 3.61 0.04 -3.57
CA GLY A 79 3.47 1.48 -3.35
C GLY A 79 4.47 2.07 -2.35
N ILE A 80 5.07 1.26 -1.46
CA ILE A 80 6.16 1.67 -0.56
C ILE A 80 7.46 1.87 -1.36
N ILE A 81 7.65 1.05 -2.40
CA ILE A 81 8.88 0.96 -3.21
C ILE A 81 8.85 1.96 -4.39
N ASN A 82 7.64 2.25 -4.92
CA ASN A 82 7.45 2.82 -6.25
C ASN A 82 7.91 4.28 -6.43
N ASN A 83 7.87 5.12 -5.38
CA ASN A 83 8.21 6.54 -5.54
C ASN A 83 8.69 7.25 -4.27
N TYR A 84 9.82 6.78 -3.73
CA TYR A 84 10.47 7.41 -2.58
C TYR A 84 10.84 8.88 -2.85
N ASP A 85 11.42 9.19 -4.02
CA ASP A 85 11.89 10.54 -4.34
C ASP A 85 10.76 11.58 -4.44
N LEU A 86 9.63 11.24 -5.06
CA LEU A 86 8.46 12.12 -5.09
C LEU A 86 7.95 12.40 -3.66
N LEU A 87 7.86 11.36 -2.83
CA LEU A 87 7.40 11.48 -1.46
C LEU A 87 8.39 12.30 -0.61
N MET A 88 9.70 12.18 -0.86
CA MET A 88 10.73 13.03 -0.25
C MET A 88 10.72 14.48 -0.76
N SER A 89 10.13 14.76 -1.92
CA SER A 89 10.04 16.11 -2.49
C SER A 89 8.87 16.96 -1.95
N GLU A 90 7.88 16.32 -1.31
CA GLU A 90 6.67 17.00 -0.84
C GLU A 90 6.88 17.72 0.51
N PRO A 91 6.68 19.05 0.64
CA PRO A 91 6.98 19.78 1.87
C PRO A 91 6.19 19.34 3.11
N TYR A 92 5.02 18.72 2.96
CA TYR A 92 4.28 18.12 4.09
C TYR A 92 4.93 16.79 4.52
N CYS A 93 5.22 15.90 3.56
CA CYS A 93 5.99 14.67 3.78
C CYS A 93 7.34 14.98 4.46
N MET A 94 8.08 15.98 3.98
CA MET A 94 9.35 16.43 4.58
C MET A 94 9.23 16.96 6.02
N ARG A 95 8.05 17.44 6.46
CA ARG A 95 7.83 17.89 7.85
C ARG A 95 7.56 16.71 8.78
N LEU A 96 6.80 15.72 8.34
CA LEU A 96 6.65 14.45 9.04
C LEU A 96 7.99 13.70 9.10
N ALA A 97 8.78 13.77 8.02
CA ALA A 97 10.13 13.20 7.94
C ALA A 97 11.05 13.64 9.06
N LYS A 98 11.07 14.95 9.34
CA LYS A 98 11.87 15.56 10.40
C LYS A 98 11.35 15.27 11.81
N ARG A 99 10.17 14.66 11.95
CA ARG A 99 9.55 14.29 13.23
C ARG A 99 9.62 12.79 13.53
N GLY A 100 9.72 11.95 12.50
CA GLY A 100 9.82 10.49 12.62
C GLY A 100 8.50 9.73 12.49
N ASP A 101 7.39 10.41 12.19
CA ASP A 101 6.04 9.85 12.13
C ASP A 101 5.63 9.48 10.69
N TRP A 102 5.59 8.19 10.34
CA TRP A 102 5.64 7.79 8.93
C TRP A 102 5.09 6.35 8.58
N GLN A 103 4.29 6.13 7.50
CA GLN A 103 3.87 4.88 6.74
C GLN A 103 2.94 5.13 5.48
N GLY A 104 3.36 4.88 4.22
CA GLY A 104 2.56 5.30 3.04
C GLY A 104 2.89 4.62 1.71
N TRP A 105 1.97 4.76 0.74
CA TRP A 105 1.96 3.99 -0.52
C TRP A 105 1.55 4.83 -1.75
N THR A 106 2.25 4.69 -2.88
CA THR A 106 1.91 5.35 -4.15
C THR A 106 1.78 4.37 -5.33
N TYR A 107 0.62 4.33 -5.98
CA TYR A 107 0.34 3.47 -7.13
C TYR A 107 -0.15 4.31 -8.30
N THR A 108 0.42 4.11 -9.50
CA THR A 108 -0.17 4.69 -10.72
C THR A 108 -1.20 3.74 -11.34
N MET A 109 -2.09 4.27 -12.18
CA MET A 109 -2.95 3.47 -13.06
C MET A 109 -2.17 2.53 -13.99
N SER A 110 -0.90 2.82 -14.27
CA SER A 110 -0.03 1.92 -15.04
C SER A 110 0.34 0.70 -14.21
N ASP A 111 0.70 0.91 -12.95
CA ASP A 111 1.25 -0.15 -12.09
C ASP A 111 0.16 -1.13 -11.64
N LEU A 112 -1.03 -0.63 -11.27
CA LEU A 112 -2.18 -1.50 -11.01
C LEU A 112 -2.49 -2.40 -12.22
N ARG A 113 -2.43 -1.86 -13.44
CA ARG A 113 -2.65 -2.64 -14.68
C ARG A 113 -1.54 -3.69 -14.91
N LYS A 114 -0.26 -3.34 -14.70
CA LYS A 114 0.86 -4.31 -14.76
C LYS A 114 0.65 -5.46 -13.77
N MET A 115 0.15 -5.16 -12.57
CA MET A 115 -0.12 -6.12 -11.51
C MET A 115 -1.43 -6.92 -11.70
N GLY A 116 -2.14 -6.76 -12.82
CA GLY A 116 -3.34 -7.52 -13.16
C GLY A 116 -4.68 -6.91 -12.72
N VAL A 117 -4.66 -5.68 -12.18
CA VAL A 117 -5.83 -4.96 -11.65
C VAL A 117 -6.22 -3.81 -12.59
N MET A 118 -7.43 -3.89 -13.14
CA MET A 118 -7.99 -2.92 -14.09
C MET A 118 -9.16 -2.16 -13.45
N MET A 119 -8.85 -1.17 -12.62
CA MET A 119 -9.86 -0.24 -12.13
C MET A 119 -10.13 0.87 -13.16
N GLN A 120 -11.38 1.30 -13.24
CA GLN A 120 -11.80 2.55 -13.88
C GLN A 120 -12.09 3.52 -12.74
N PHE A 121 -11.49 4.71 -12.75
CA PHE A 121 -11.77 5.77 -11.80
C PHE A 121 -12.64 6.81 -12.49
N GLU A 122 -13.76 7.22 -11.89
CA GLU A 122 -14.64 8.23 -12.49
C GLU A 122 -13.93 9.58 -12.65
N ASP A 123 -12.97 9.87 -11.77
CA ASP A 123 -12.14 11.08 -11.80
C ASP A 123 -10.99 11.00 -12.82
N ASN A 124 -10.82 9.87 -13.50
CA ASN A 124 -9.68 9.50 -14.37
C ASN A 124 -8.28 9.48 -13.71
N GLU A 125 -8.18 9.89 -12.45
CA GLU A 125 -6.98 9.83 -11.62
C GLU A 125 -7.10 8.77 -10.53
N VAL A 126 -5.97 8.34 -9.94
CA VAL A 126 -5.99 7.68 -8.62
C VAL A 126 -5.95 8.79 -7.58
N PRO A 127 -7.02 9.03 -6.79
CA PRO A 127 -6.98 10.08 -5.79
C PRO A 127 -5.95 9.70 -4.72
N LEU A 128 -4.92 10.53 -4.55
CA LEU A 128 -4.11 10.51 -3.34
C LEU A 128 -5.04 10.85 -2.18
N GLY A 129 -5.07 9.97 -1.17
CA GLY A 129 -6.22 9.88 -0.28
C GLY A 129 -6.58 11.18 0.46
N GLN A 130 -7.69 11.81 0.11
CA GLN A 130 -8.16 13.00 0.83
C GLN A 130 -8.67 12.67 2.23
N ARG A 131 -8.18 13.41 3.23
CA ARG A 131 -8.82 13.50 4.55
C ARG A 131 -8.57 14.89 5.14
N GLY A 132 -9.47 15.84 4.84
CA GLY A 132 -9.49 17.16 5.50
C GLY A 132 -9.37 18.38 4.60
N GLY A 133 -9.29 18.22 3.27
CA GLY A 133 -9.30 19.34 2.31
C GLY A 133 -7.92 19.81 1.84
N ASP A 134 -6.84 19.27 2.41
CA ASP A 134 -5.50 19.32 1.82
C ASP A 134 -5.22 17.99 1.09
N ASP A 135 -4.64 18.07 -0.10
CA ASP A 135 -4.27 16.88 -0.89
C ASP A 135 -3.03 16.18 -0.32
N ILE A 136 -2.95 14.85 -0.55
CA ILE A 136 -1.85 13.92 -0.21
C ILE A 136 -1.76 13.46 1.26
N GLN A 137 -2.09 12.18 1.50
CA GLN A 137 -1.70 11.44 2.71
C GLN A 137 -0.23 10.97 2.64
N CYS A 138 0.67 11.84 3.08
CA CYS A 138 2.09 11.54 3.30
C CYS A 138 2.34 10.77 4.61
N TYR A 139 2.94 9.58 4.53
CA TYR A 139 3.74 8.99 5.63
C TYR A 139 4.75 7.93 4.96
N ILE A 140 5.97 7.52 5.44
CA ILE A 140 6.72 6.20 5.18
C ILE A 140 7.79 5.79 6.27
N TYR A 141 7.60 4.68 7.03
CA TYR A 141 8.30 4.31 8.30
C TYR A 141 9.84 4.50 8.38
N PRO A 142 10.44 4.90 9.53
CA PRO A 142 11.85 5.31 9.59
C PRO A 142 12.84 4.14 9.61
N PHE A 143 13.94 4.31 8.86
CA PHE A 143 15.10 3.43 8.88
C PHE A 143 16.05 3.86 10.00
N LYS A 144 16.26 3.01 11.02
CA LYS A 144 17.49 3.09 11.83
C LYS A 144 18.57 2.32 11.10
N HIS A 145 19.53 3.02 10.51
CA HIS A 145 20.80 2.39 10.16
C HIS A 145 21.48 1.96 11.46
N SER A 146 21.72 0.67 11.62
CA SER A 146 22.65 0.12 12.61
C SER A 146 24.08 0.48 12.18
N SER A 147 24.58 1.61 12.68
CA SER A 147 25.95 2.06 12.44
C SER A 147 26.44 2.95 13.59
N GLY A 148 27.27 2.38 14.48
CA GLY A 148 27.88 3.07 15.62
C GLY A 148 27.19 2.79 16.94
#